data_AF-Q82XL9-F1
#
_entry.id   AF-Q82XL9-F1
#
_cell.length_a   1.000
_cell.length_b   1.000
_cell.length_c   1.000
_cell.angle_alpha   90.00
_cell.angle_beta   90.00
_cell.angle_gamma   90.00
#
_symmetry.space_group_name_H-M   'P 1'
#
loop_
_entity.id
_entity.type
_entity.pdbx_description
1 polymer ?
#
loop_
_entity_poly.entity_id
_entity_poly.type
_entity_poly.pdbx_seq_one_letter_code
_entity_poly.pdbx_strand_id
1 'polypeptide(L)'
;MDNYTGQSARLLPLVFYQDCSLVDIQLYNPSNNNKLIFSAIFNDEYALLLNGKSDTLYSLNRHVLSLDDSKSAIDYLRFFCSYVQSEYGPFQIITHLDEIPFKDEGMDQNIRDTIKASIHNPEYLEGSFERDGWQAFKACVLYGGALFSSVMRVFSNGRVSLEEDRAIADNLLLLQRQYHGIFRTPL
;
A
#
# COMPACT_ATOMS: atom_id res chain seq x y z
N MET A 1 -32.35 2.97 -1.27
CA MET A 1 -31.27 3.03 -0.27
C MET A 1 -30.50 1.74 -0.39
N ASP A 2 -29.20 1.81 -0.65
CA ASP A 2 -28.37 0.62 -0.61
C ASP A 2 -28.11 0.27 0.86
N ASN A 3 -28.69 -0.84 1.32
CA ASN A 3 -28.53 -1.31 2.68
C ASN A 3 -27.29 -2.20 2.77
N TYR A 4 -26.23 -1.68 3.39
CA TYR A 4 -25.03 -2.45 3.70
C TYR A 4 -25.01 -2.87 5.16
N THR A 5 -24.60 -4.11 5.43
CA THR A 5 -24.38 -4.65 6.77
C THR A 5 -22.89 -4.92 6.97
N GLY A 6 -22.35 -4.62 8.15
CA GLY A 6 -20.99 -5.02 8.52
C GLY A 6 -20.87 -6.54 8.58
N GLN A 7 -19.95 -7.12 7.82
CA GLN A 7 -19.75 -8.57 7.74
C GLN A 7 -18.54 -9.03 8.54
N SER A 8 -17.43 -8.30 8.46
CA SER A 8 -16.20 -8.62 9.18
C SER A 8 -15.38 -7.36 9.44
N ALA A 9 -14.53 -7.44 10.46
CA ALA A 9 -13.51 -6.44 10.74
C ALA A 9 -12.16 -7.13 10.97
N ARG A 10 -11.10 -6.48 10.50
CA ARG A 10 -9.70 -6.87 10.77
C ARG A 10 -9.03 -5.72 11.50
N LEU A 11 -8.37 -6.01 12.62
CA LEU A 11 -7.59 -5.05 13.39
C LEU A 11 -6.11 -5.45 13.32
N LEU A 12 -5.23 -4.49 13.00
CA LEU A 12 -3.80 -4.70 12.83
C LEU A 12 -3.03 -3.56 13.52
N PRO A 13 -2.21 -3.83 14.54
CA PRO A 13 -1.31 -2.83 15.12
C PRO A 13 -0.36 -2.28 14.06
N LEU A 14 -0.12 -0.96 14.09
CA LEU A 14 0.78 -0.27 13.16
C LEU A 14 2.07 0.09 13.89
N VAL A 15 3.15 -0.65 13.65
CA VAL A 15 4.42 -0.49 14.38
C VAL A 15 5.12 0.85 14.16
N PHE A 16 4.75 1.59 13.11
CA PHE A 16 5.27 2.91 12.76
C PHE A 16 4.36 4.06 13.24
N TYR A 17 3.19 3.76 13.80
CA TYR A 17 2.31 4.75 14.40
C TYR A 17 2.06 4.41 15.87
N GLN A 18 2.50 5.31 16.76
CA GLN A 18 2.40 5.10 18.19
C GLN A 18 0.96 4.83 18.63
N ASP A 19 0.77 3.68 19.29
CA ASP A 19 -0.50 3.20 19.84
C ASP A 19 -1.67 3.14 18.83
N CYS A 20 -1.35 3.05 17.53
CA CYS A 20 -2.35 3.04 16.48
C CYS A 20 -2.61 1.63 15.93
N SER A 21 -3.84 1.39 15.51
CA SER A 21 -4.25 0.20 14.76
C SER A 21 -4.93 0.58 13.46
N LEU A 22 -4.62 -0.16 12.39
CA LEU A 22 -5.42 -0.20 11.17
C LEU A 22 -6.64 -1.09 11.42
N VAL A 23 -7.80 -0.57 11.05
CA VAL A 23 -9.06 -1.31 11.02
C VAL A 23 -9.59 -1.35 9.60
N ASP A 24 -9.75 -2.56 9.06
CA ASP A 24 -10.49 -2.78 7.82
C ASP A 24 -11.87 -3.31 8.15
N ILE A 25 -12.91 -2.69 7.59
CA ILE A 25 -14.30 -3.13 7.76
C ILE A 25 -14.85 -3.53 6.39
N GLN A 26 -15.30 -4.77 6.28
CA GLN A 26 -16.00 -5.27 5.10
C GLN A 26 -17.51 -5.12 5.30
N LEU A 27 -18.12 -4.40 4.38
CA LEU A 27 -19.55 -4.23 4.23
C LEU A 27 -20.07 -5.20 3.16
N TYR A 28 -21.28 -5.72 3.37
CA TYR A 28 -21.97 -6.62 2.46
C TYR A 28 -23.40 -6.11 2.20
N ASN A 29 -23.81 -6.07 0.94
CA ASN A 29 -25.18 -5.75 0.53
C ASN A 29 -25.95 -7.05 0.25
N PRO A 30 -26.97 -7.40 1.06
CA PRO A 30 -27.71 -8.65 0.90
C PRO A 30 -28.60 -8.70 -0.35
N SER A 31 -28.90 -7.56 -0.97
CA SER A 31 -29.78 -7.49 -2.14
C SER A 31 -29.06 -7.81 -3.45
N ASN A 32 -27.74 -7.57 -3.54
CA ASN A 32 -26.97 -7.78 -4.78
C ASN A 32 -25.62 -8.49 -4.56
N ASN A 33 -25.32 -8.93 -3.34
CA ASN A 33 -24.07 -9.55 -2.94
C ASN A 33 -22.80 -8.69 -3.08
N ASN A 34 -22.94 -7.38 -3.33
CA ASN A 34 -21.79 -6.49 -3.43
C ASN A 34 -21.08 -6.38 -2.08
N LYS A 35 -19.75 -6.30 -2.16
CA LYS A 35 -18.87 -6.10 -1.01
C LYS A 35 -18.10 -4.81 -1.17
N LEU A 36 -17.99 -4.05 -0.10
CA LEU A 36 -17.16 -2.86 0.00
C LEU A 36 -16.27 -2.97 1.22
N ILE A 37 -15.08 -2.39 1.15
CA ILE A 37 -14.15 -2.29 2.26
C ILE A 37 -13.85 -0.81 2.46
N PHE A 38 -13.87 -0.35 3.71
CA PHE A 38 -13.21 0.91 4.08
C PHE A 38 -12.18 0.63 5.17
N SER A 39 -11.20 1.51 5.25
CA SER A 39 -10.11 1.40 6.23
C SER A 39 -10.01 2.67 7.04
N ALA A 40 -9.61 2.51 8.30
CA ALA A 40 -9.29 3.64 9.15
C ALA A 40 -8.14 3.31 10.10
N ILE A 41 -7.46 4.35 10.55
CA ILE A 41 -6.47 4.29 11.61
C ILE A 41 -7.14 4.79 12.89
N PHE A 42 -6.98 4.06 13.98
CA PHE A 42 -7.53 4.42 15.29
C PHE A 42 -6.47 4.31 16.38
N ASN A 43 -6.51 5.26 17.29
CA ASN A 43 -6.06 5.12 18.68
C ASN A 43 -7.07 5.82 19.61
N ASP A 44 -6.71 6.02 20.88
CA ASP A 44 -7.61 6.67 21.85
C ASP A 44 -7.87 8.16 21.57
N GLU A 45 -7.07 8.80 20.71
CA GLU A 45 -7.14 10.24 20.41
C GLU A 45 -7.58 10.55 18.97
N TYR A 46 -7.23 9.69 18.01
CA TYR A 46 -7.37 9.91 16.58
C TYR A 46 -8.18 8.79 15.94
N ALA A 47 -9.11 9.17 15.07
CA ALA A 47 -9.84 8.27 14.19
C ALA A 47 -9.81 8.86 12.77
N LEU A 48 -9.11 8.19 11.85
CA LEU A 48 -8.85 8.71 10.51
C LEU A 48 -9.27 7.71 9.42
N LEU A 49 -10.27 8.06 8.63
CA LEU A 49 -10.66 7.30 7.43
C LEU A 49 -9.60 7.44 6.33
N LEU A 50 -9.20 6.32 5.74
CA LEU A 50 -8.27 6.29 4.61
C LEU A 50 -9.02 6.54 3.30
N ASN A 51 -8.68 7.63 2.63
CA ASN A 51 -9.38 8.15 1.45
C ASN A 51 -8.52 8.14 0.17
N GLY A 52 -7.36 7.48 0.18
CA GLY A 52 -6.44 7.46 -0.95
C GLY A 52 -5.46 8.62 -1.01
N LYS A 53 -5.60 9.67 -0.18
CA LYS A 53 -4.77 10.88 -0.28
C LYS A 53 -3.63 10.86 0.73
N SER A 54 -2.43 11.22 0.28
CA SER A 54 -1.24 11.33 1.13
C SER A 54 -1.37 12.43 2.19
N ASP A 55 -2.00 13.56 1.89
CA ASP A 55 -2.22 14.67 2.83
C ASP A 55 -2.97 14.25 4.10
N THR A 56 -3.88 13.29 3.97
CA THR A 56 -4.60 12.66 5.08
C THR A 56 -3.62 11.99 6.05
N LEU A 57 -2.69 11.19 5.50
CA LEU A 57 -1.65 10.52 6.28
C LEU A 57 -0.65 11.52 6.86
N TYR A 58 -0.18 12.48 6.06
CA TYR A 58 0.77 13.50 6.51
C TYR A 58 0.23 14.35 7.65
N SER A 59 -1.08 14.52 7.73
CA SER A 59 -1.70 15.21 8.86
C SER A 59 -1.63 14.41 10.14
N LEU A 60 -1.82 13.09 10.08
CA LEU A 60 -1.68 12.19 11.21
C LEU A 60 -0.21 11.98 11.61
N ASN A 61 0.71 11.93 10.64
CA ASN A 61 2.14 11.71 10.89
C ASN A 61 2.73 12.71 11.88
N ARG A 62 2.26 13.96 11.85
CA ARG A 62 2.72 15.02 12.76
C ARG A 62 2.47 14.72 14.24
N HIS A 63 1.61 13.76 14.53
CA HIS A 63 1.17 13.43 15.88
C HIS A 63 1.68 12.08 16.37
N VAL A 64 1.72 11.07 15.50
CA VAL A 64 1.92 9.67 15.94
C VAL A 64 2.98 8.89 15.15
N LEU A 65 3.59 9.46 14.10
CA LEU A 65 4.62 8.74 13.34
C LEU A 65 5.90 8.60 14.16
N SER A 66 6.36 7.36 14.30
CA SER A 66 7.68 7.02 14.85
C SER A 66 8.39 6.10 13.86
N LEU A 67 9.51 6.59 13.31
CA LEU A 67 10.39 5.83 12.42
C LEU A 67 11.74 5.70 13.11
N ASP A 68 11.90 4.60 13.84
CA ASP A 68 13.07 4.39 14.71
C ASP A 68 14.23 3.73 13.95
N ASP A 69 13.89 2.89 12.96
CA ASP A 69 14.86 2.11 12.18
C ASP A 69 14.36 1.80 10.76
N SER A 70 15.23 1.20 9.95
CA SER A 70 14.91 0.81 8.58
C SER A 70 13.73 -0.17 8.48
N LYS A 71 13.44 -0.95 9.54
CA LYS A 71 12.32 -1.91 9.54
C LYS A 71 10.99 -1.17 9.69
N SER A 72 10.87 -0.27 10.66
CA SER A 72 9.70 0.59 10.84
C SER A 72 9.44 1.45 9.59
N ALA A 73 10.50 1.94 8.94
CA ALA A 73 10.41 2.67 7.69
C ALA A 73 9.91 1.80 6.51
N ILE A 74 10.35 0.55 6.40
CA ILE A 74 9.84 -0.41 5.40
C ILE A 74 8.36 -0.72 5.64
N ASP A 75 7.96 -0.93 6.90
CA ASP A 75 6.57 -1.21 7.25
C ASP A 75 5.67 0.00 6.97
N TYR A 76 6.14 1.21 7.27
CA TYR A 76 5.46 2.46 6.89
C TYR A 76 5.37 2.62 5.38
N LEU A 77 6.46 2.35 4.64
CA LEU A 77 6.49 2.45 3.19
C LEU A 77 5.48 1.50 2.55
N ARG A 78 5.44 0.23 2.99
CA ARG A 78 4.43 -0.76 2.56
C ARG A 78 3.01 -0.26 2.81
N PHE A 79 2.75 0.30 3.99
CA PHE A 79 1.45 0.88 4.31
C PHE A 79 1.11 2.08 3.40
N PHE A 80 2.02 3.04 3.27
CA PHE A 80 1.83 4.22 2.42
C PHE A 80 1.52 3.81 0.98
N CYS A 81 2.35 2.94 0.40
CA CYS A 81 2.19 2.35 -0.92
C CYS A 81 0.88 1.59 -1.11
N SER A 82 0.33 1.01 -0.03
CA SER A 82 -0.90 0.24 -0.09
C SER A 82 -2.17 1.10 -0.12
N TYR A 83 -2.11 2.31 0.45
CA TYR A 83 -3.28 3.13 0.71
C TYR A 83 -3.29 4.47 -0.02
N VAL A 84 -2.14 5.05 -0.34
CA VAL A 84 -2.06 6.26 -1.16
C VAL A 84 -2.25 5.89 -2.62
N GLN A 85 -3.16 6.59 -3.27
CA GLN A 85 -3.56 6.37 -4.65
C GLN A 85 -3.05 7.52 -5.52
N SER A 86 -2.64 7.16 -6.73
CA SER A 86 -2.41 8.07 -7.84
C SER A 86 -3.43 7.78 -8.97
N GLU A 87 -3.17 8.26 -10.18
CA GLU A 87 -4.05 8.11 -11.35
C GLU A 87 -4.47 6.64 -11.59
N TYR A 88 -3.54 5.69 -11.46
CA TYR A 88 -3.79 4.27 -11.71
C TYR A 88 -3.93 3.43 -10.43
N GLY A 89 -4.31 4.06 -9.32
CA GLY A 89 -4.46 3.42 -8.01
C GLY A 89 -3.16 3.43 -7.19
N PRO A 90 -3.01 2.50 -6.24
CA PRO A 90 -1.88 2.50 -5.31
C PRO A 90 -0.60 1.88 -5.90
N PHE A 91 0.54 2.22 -5.31
CA PHE A 91 1.87 1.71 -5.67
C PHE A 91 2.20 0.44 -4.88
N GLN A 92 1.52 -0.68 -5.15
CA GLN A 92 1.63 -1.88 -4.32
C GLN A 92 3.06 -2.45 -4.33
N ILE A 93 3.67 -2.61 -3.16
CA ILE A 93 4.95 -3.32 -3.03
C ILE A 93 4.67 -4.82 -3.12
N ILE A 94 5.38 -5.49 -4.02
CA ILE A 94 5.25 -6.93 -4.29
C ILE A 94 6.50 -7.65 -3.78
N THR A 95 6.29 -8.65 -2.93
CA THR A 95 7.34 -9.52 -2.39
C THR A 95 7.20 -10.98 -2.80
N HIS A 96 6.04 -11.35 -3.36
CA HIS A 96 5.78 -12.68 -3.88
C HIS A 96 4.90 -12.63 -5.14
N LEU A 97 5.04 -13.64 -6.01
CA LEU A 97 4.32 -13.68 -7.28
C LEU A 97 2.79 -13.81 -7.11
N ASP A 98 2.34 -14.48 -6.05
CA ASP A 98 0.94 -14.69 -5.70
C ASP A 98 0.23 -13.44 -5.16
N GLU A 99 0.99 -12.40 -4.81
CA GLU A 99 0.43 -11.08 -4.46
C GLU A 99 -0.05 -10.32 -5.71
N ILE A 100 0.39 -10.70 -6.92
CA ILE A 100 -0.01 -10.05 -8.15
C ILE A 100 -1.36 -10.61 -8.61
N PRO A 101 -2.43 -9.79 -8.70
CA PRO A 101 -3.77 -10.26 -8.98
C PRO A 101 -3.98 -10.39 -10.50
N PHE A 102 -3.30 -11.34 -11.13
CA PHE A 102 -3.49 -11.59 -12.56
C PHE A 102 -4.95 -11.96 -12.86
N LYS A 103 -5.47 -11.49 -14.00
CA LYS A 103 -6.69 -12.08 -14.57
C LYS A 103 -6.34 -13.50 -15.01
N ASP A 104 -7.24 -14.46 -14.78
CA ASP A 104 -7.10 -15.88 -15.12
C ASP A 104 -7.01 -16.11 -16.65
N GLU A 105 -5.97 -15.60 -17.28
CA GLU A 105 -5.70 -15.74 -18.71
C GLU A 105 -4.19 -15.72 -18.96
N GLY A 106 -3.66 -16.86 -19.41
CA GLY A 106 -2.57 -16.98 -20.41
C GLY A 106 -1.33 -16.10 -20.28
N MET A 107 -0.89 -15.70 -19.08
CA MET A 107 0.36 -14.96 -18.93
C MET A 107 1.52 -15.72 -19.57
N ASP A 108 2.28 -15.03 -20.42
CA ASP A 108 3.49 -15.57 -21.03
C ASP A 108 4.43 -16.09 -19.93
N GLN A 109 4.83 -17.36 -20.05
CA GLN A 109 5.67 -18.02 -19.06
C GLN A 109 7.02 -17.31 -18.88
N ASN A 110 7.58 -16.71 -19.94
CA ASN A 110 8.82 -15.94 -19.86
C ASN A 110 8.65 -14.67 -19.04
N ILE A 111 7.50 -13.99 -19.16
CA ILE A 111 7.18 -12.82 -18.34
C ILE A 111 7.06 -13.26 -16.87
N ARG A 112 6.37 -14.36 -16.62
CA ARG A 112 6.20 -14.92 -15.27
C ARG A 112 7.55 -15.27 -14.63
N ASP A 113 8.45 -15.90 -15.38
CA ASP A 113 9.78 -16.28 -14.91
C ASP A 113 10.66 -15.04 -14.66
N THR A 114 10.57 -14.02 -15.54
CA THR A 114 11.26 -12.74 -15.36
C THR A 114 10.80 -12.02 -14.09
N ILE A 115 9.49 -11.96 -13.85
CA ILE A 115 8.93 -11.38 -12.62
C ILE A 115 9.43 -12.16 -11.41
N LYS A 116 9.31 -13.49 -11.42
CA LYS A 116 9.72 -14.35 -10.31
C LYS A 116 11.20 -14.20 -9.96
N ALA A 117 12.07 -14.04 -10.97
CA ALA A 117 13.50 -13.83 -10.77
C ALA A 117 13.84 -12.42 -10.24
N SER A 118 12.94 -11.45 -10.41
CA SER A 118 13.18 -10.04 -10.06
C SER A 118 12.58 -9.64 -8.71
N ILE A 119 11.53 -10.33 -8.24
CA ILE A 119 10.86 -10.01 -6.97
C ILE A 119 11.81 -10.22 -5.78
N HIS A 120 11.84 -9.23 -4.88
CA HIS A 120 12.57 -9.28 -3.63
C HIS A 120 11.85 -8.48 -2.53
N ASN A 121 12.19 -8.74 -1.27
CA ASN A 121 11.75 -7.89 -0.15
C ASN A 121 12.35 -6.48 -0.28
N PRO A 122 11.66 -5.42 0.18
CA PRO A 122 12.25 -4.08 0.24
C PRO A 122 13.61 -4.10 0.94
N GLU A 123 14.59 -3.46 0.31
CA GLU A 123 15.98 -3.43 0.75
C GLU A 123 16.36 -2.00 1.10
N TYR A 124 16.92 -1.79 2.30
CA TYR A 124 17.54 -0.52 2.66
C TYR A 124 18.82 -0.31 1.85
N LEU A 125 18.95 0.87 1.23
CA LEU A 125 20.13 1.23 0.45
C LEU A 125 21.07 2.14 1.24
N GLU A 126 20.55 3.29 1.67
CA GLU A 126 21.33 4.36 2.29
C GLU A 126 20.46 5.38 3.03
N GLY A 127 21.10 6.35 3.68
CA GLY A 127 20.45 7.44 4.41
C GLY A 127 20.23 7.16 5.89
N SER A 128 20.11 8.22 6.68
CA SER A 128 19.79 8.17 8.10
C SER A 128 18.76 9.23 8.44
N PHE A 129 17.74 8.89 9.24
CA PHE A 129 16.79 9.88 9.72
C PHE A 129 17.46 10.94 10.60
N GLU A 130 18.48 10.59 11.39
CA GLU A 130 19.17 11.53 12.27
C GLU A 130 20.06 12.51 11.49
N ARG A 131 20.80 12.02 10.49
CA ARG A 131 21.78 12.82 9.75
C ARG A 131 21.19 13.47 8.50
N ASP A 132 20.47 12.69 7.71
CA ASP A 132 20.04 13.07 6.36
C ASP A 132 18.54 13.46 6.34
N GLY A 133 17.78 13.05 7.36
CA GLY A 133 16.33 13.26 7.45
C GLY A 133 15.51 12.29 6.59
N TRP A 134 16.14 11.29 5.97
CA TRP A 134 15.51 10.30 5.11
C TRP A 134 16.31 8.99 5.04
N GLN A 135 15.66 7.93 4.59
CA GLN A 135 16.26 6.65 4.21
C GLN A 135 15.75 6.21 2.83
N ALA A 136 16.61 5.61 2.01
CA ALA A 136 16.27 5.10 0.68
C ALA A 136 16.10 3.58 0.69
N PHE A 137 15.09 3.12 -0.06
CA PHE A 137 14.73 1.71 -0.16
C PHE A 137 14.51 1.30 -1.61
N LYS A 138 15.00 0.12 -1.97
CA LYS A 138 14.70 -0.53 -3.25
C LYS A 138 13.57 -1.54 -3.06
N ALA A 139 12.55 -1.51 -3.91
CA ALA A 139 11.45 -2.47 -3.87
C ALA A 139 10.90 -2.79 -5.26
N CYS A 140 10.21 -3.92 -5.38
CA CYS A 140 9.37 -4.22 -6.53
C CYS A 140 7.99 -3.60 -6.34
N VAL A 141 7.57 -2.74 -7.28
CA VAL A 141 6.33 -1.96 -7.18
C VAL A 141 5.44 -2.26 -8.37
N LEU A 142 4.20 -2.67 -8.10
CA LEU A 142 3.14 -2.86 -9.09
C LEU A 142 2.30 -1.58 -9.17
N TYR A 143 2.26 -0.97 -10.35
CA TYR A 143 1.50 0.25 -10.60
C TYR A 143 1.02 0.29 -12.06
N GLY A 144 -0.25 0.64 -12.28
CA GLY A 144 -0.78 0.88 -13.62
C GLY A 144 -0.67 -0.30 -14.62
N GLY A 145 -0.64 -1.55 -14.13
CA GLY A 145 -0.46 -2.71 -15.01
C GLY A 145 0.99 -3.02 -15.37
N ALA A 146 1.96 -2.43 -14.67
CA ALA A 146 3.38 -2.72 -14.85
C ALA A 146 4.05 -2.99 -13.50
N LEU A 147 5.12 -3.78 -13.53
CA LEU A 147 5.98 -4.06 -12.38
C LEU A 147 7.32 -3.34 -12.57
N PHE A 148 7.76 -2.63 -11.55
CA PHE A 148 8.99 -1.82 -11.57
C PHE A 148 9.95 -2.25 -10.46
N SER A 149 11.25 -2.17 -10.71
CA SER A 149 12.25 -2.04 -9.65
C SER A 149 12.40 -0.56 -9.35
N SER A 150 11.99 -0.14 -8.15
CA SER A 150 11.90 1.27 -7.77
C SER A 150 12.79 1.58 -6.58
N VAL A 151 13.41 2.76 -6.58
CA VAL A 151 14.09 3.37 -5.42
C VAL A 151 13.21 4.49 -4.90
N MET A 152 12.81 4.39 -3.62
CA MET A 152 11.98 5.36 -2.94
C MET A 152 12.68 5.88 -1.70
N ARG A 153 12.55 7.18 -1.41
CA ARG A 153 12.97 7.75 -0.12
C ARG A 153 11.80 7.92 0.81
N VAL A 154 11.98 7.49 2.06
CA VAL A 154 11.09 7.81 3.17
C VAL A 154 11.76 8.90 3.99
N PHE A 155 11.08 10.02 4.18
CA PHE A 155 11.54 11.10 5.05
C PHE A 155 11.08 10.86 6.49
N SER A 156 11.77 11.43 7.48
CA SER A 156 11.43 11.26 8.91
C SER A 156 10.02 11.76 9.27
N ASN A 157 9.44 12.66 8.47
CA ASN A 157 8.06 13.12 8.61
C ASN A 157 7.03 12.24 7.85
N GLY A 158 7.48 11.13 7.26
CA GLY A 158 6.69 10.18 6.51
C GLY A 158 6.34 10.61 5.08
N ARG A 159 6.90 11.70 4.56
CA ARG A 159 6.86 11.93 3.11
C ARG A 159 7.56 10.78 2.39
N VAL A 160 7.07 10.45 1.20
CA VAL A 160 7.66 9.42 0.34
C VAL A 160 7.89 10.04 -1.04
N SER A 161 9.08 9.91 -1.58
CA SER A 161 9.41 10.26 -2.97
C SER A 161 9.85 9.03 -3.75
N LEU A 162 9.52 9.00 -5.03
CA LEU A 162 10.09 8.09 -6.01
C LEU A 162 11.31 8.77 -6.63
N GLU A 163 12.46 8.10 -6.59
CA GLU A 163 13.72 8.63 -7.10
C GLU A 163 14.05 8.02 -8.47
N GLU A 164 13.93 6.70 -8.57
CA GLU A 164 14.22 5.94 -9.78
C GLU A 164 13.21 4.81 -9.92
N ASP A 165 12.80 4.52 -11.15
CA ASP A 165 12.04 3.34 -11.50
C ASP A 165 12.51 2.72 -12.82
N ARG A 166 12.58 1.40 -12.84
CA ARG A 166 12.90 0.63 -14.03
C ARG A 166 11.87 -0.46 -14.24
N ALA A 167 11.21 -0.45 -15.39
CA ALA A 167 10.25 -1.49 -15.75
C ALA A 167 10.92 -2.89 -15.76
N ILE A 168 10.26 -3.84 -15.12
CA ILE A 168 10.57 -5.29 -15.15
C ILE A 168 9.65 -5.97 -16.14
N ALA A 169 8.35 -5.64 -16.10
CA ALA A 169 7.32 -6.13 -17.00
C ALA A 169 6.24 -5.05 -17.16
N ASP A 170 5.63 -5.00 -18.34
CA ASP A 170 4.56 -4.06 -18.69
C ASP A 170 3.33 -4.81 -19.23
N ASN A 171 2.25 -4.07 -19.46
CA ASN A 171 1.01 -4.58 -20.08
C ASN A 171 0.41 -5.81 -19.37
N LEU A 172 0.57 -5.88 -18.05
CA LEU A 172 0.04 -6.96 -17.22
C LEU A 172 -1.48 -6.85 -17.13
N LEU A 173 -2.17 -7.95 -17.42
CA LEU A 173 -3.62 -8.05 -17.27
C LEU A 173 -3.96 -8.35 -15.81
N LEU A 174 -4.37 -7.30 -15.08
CA LEU A 174 -4.62 -7.36 -13.64
C LEU A 174 -6.11 -7.19 -13.30
N LEU A 175 -6.57 -7.90 -12.28
CA LEU A 175 -7.77 -7.53 -11.54
C LEU A 175 -7.48 -6.22 -10.79
N GLN A 176 -8.44 -5.30 -10.83
CA GLN A 176 -8.28 -3.99 -10.21
C GLN A 176 -9.37 -3.75 -9.18
N ARG A 177 -8.99 -3.17 -8.04
CA ARG A 177 -9.94 -2.61 -7.10
C ARG A 177 -10.55 -1.35 -7.70
N GLN A 178 -11.85 -1.18 -7.50
CA GLN A 178 -12.51 0.08 -7.76
C GLN A 178 -12.55 0.88 -6.47
N TYR A 179 -12.18 2.17 -6.54
CA TYR A 179 -12.15 3.07 -5.40
C TYR A 179 -13.24 4.14 -5.54
N HIS A 180 -13.99 4.35 -4.47
CA HIS A 180 -15.09 5.31 -4.38
C HIS A 180 -14.97 6.08 -3.06
N GLY A 181 -14.16 7.14 -3.06
CA GLY A 181 -13.82 7.88 -1.85
C GLY A 181 -13.09 6.99 -0.84
N ILE A 182 -13.69 6.76 0.33
CA ILE A 182 -13.15 5.91 1.39
C ILE A 182 -13.39 4.41 1.17
N PHE A 183 -14.24 4.05 0.20
CA PHE A 183 -14.60 2.66 -0.07
C PHE A 183 -13.78 2.09 -1.22
N ARG A 184 -13.51 0.79 -1.16
CA ARG A 184 -12.93 0.00 -2.25
C ARG A 184 -13.61 -1.35 -2.40
N THR A 185 -13.62 -1.91 -3.60
CA THR A 185 -14.02 -3.32 -3.80
C THR A 185 -12.93 -4.26 -3.28
N PRO A 186 -13.28 -5.48 -2.83
CA PRO A 186 -12.29 -6.54 -2.66
C PRO A 186 -11.64 -6.89 -4.00
N LEU A 187 -10.46 -7.53 -3.93
CA LEU A 187 -9.89 -8.28 -5.06
C LEU A 187 -10.34 -9.74 -4.94
#